data_AF-A0A7Y5Q007-F1
#
_entry.id   AF-A0A7Y5Q007-F1
#
_cell.length_a   1.000
_cell.length_b   1.000
_cell.length_c   1.000
_cell.angle_alpha   90.00
_cell.angle_beta   90.00
_cell.angle_gamma   90.00
#
_symmetry.space_group_name_H-M   'P 1'
#
loop_
_entity.id
_entity.type
_entity.pdbx_description
1 polymer ?
#
loop_
_entity_poly.entity_id
_entity_poly.type
_entity_poly.pdbx_seq_one_letter_code
_entity_poly.pdbx_strand_id
1 'polypeptide(L)' 'LLRPALQGAELSDVAGIALAAGMTEGAVRVAATRLRKRYREALRALIRDTVEHDSDVDSEIADLFRALGGR' A
#
# COMPACT_ATOMS: atom_id res chain seq x y z
N LEU A 1 -8.20 -5.64 7.80
CA LEU A 1 -8.03 -6.75 6.84
C LEU A 1 -6.95 -6.50 5.75
N LEU A 2 -6.59 -5.26 5.39
CA LEU A 2 -5.63 -4.97 4.30
C LEU A 2 -4.23 -4.51 4.73
N ARG A 3 -3.95 -4.38 6.04
CA ARG A 3 -2.65 -3.92 6.56
C ARG A 3 -1.44 -4.74 6.05
N PRO A 4 -1.49 -6.10 6.03
CA PRO A 4 -0.33 -6.89 5.59
C PRO A 4 0.00 -6.71 4.10
N ALA A 5 -1.02 -6.52 3.25
CA ALA A 5 -0.83 -6.36 1.81
C ALA A 5 -0.10 -5.05 1.46
N LEU A 6 -0.11 -4.06 2.35
CA LEU A 6 0.56 -2.77 2.14
C LEU A 6 1.98 -2.72 2.72
N GLN A 7 2.35 -3.67 3.59
CA GLN A 7 3.60 -3.62 4.38
C GLN A 7 4.73 -4.55 3.89
N GLY A 8 4.51 -5.43 2.91
CA GLY A 8 5.57 -6.36 2.50
C GLY A 8 5.40 -6.98 1.11
N ALA A 9 6.54 -7.36 0.53
CA ALA A 9 6.71 -7.91 -0.82
C ALA A 9 5.96 -9.23 -1.08
N GLU A 10 5.51 -9.90 -0.02
CA GLU A 10 4.73 -11.13 -0.13
C GLU A 10 3.31 -10.93 0.39
N LEU A 11 2.35 -11.19 -0.49
CA LEU A 11 1.01 -11.59 -0.07
C LEU A 11 1.17 -12.93 0.64
N SER A 12 1.32 -12.92 1.96
CA SER A 12 1.63 -14.11 2.77
C SER A 12 0.60 -15.23 2.68
N ASP A 13 -0.59 -14.95 2.14
CA ASP A 13 -1.63 -15.94 1.82
C ASP A 13 -2.33 -15.62 0.47
N VAL A 14 -1.59 -15.70 -0.65
CA VAL A 14 -2.21 -15.51 -1.98
C VAL A 14 -3.31 -16.53 -2.25
N ALA A 15 -3.10 -17.79 -1.83
CA ALA A 15 -4.03 -18.88 -2.10
C ALA A 15 -5.37 -18.68 -1.39
N GLY A 16 -5.37 -18.33 -0.11
CA GLY A 16 -6.60 -18.04 0.64
C GLY A 16 -7.32 -16.81 0.12
N ILE A 17 -6.59 -15.75 -0.27
CA ILE A 17 -7.18 -14.56 -0.90
C ILE A 17 -7.79 -14.91 -2.27
N ALA A 18 -7.11 -15.73 -3.07
CA ALA A 18 -7.60 -16.18 -4.37
C ALA A 18 -8.90 -16.96 -4.24
N LEU A 19 -8.97 -17.89 -3.29
CA LEU A 19 -10.18 -18.65 -2.97
C LEU A 19 -11.32 -17.73 -2.53
N ALA A 20 -11.07 -16.84 -1.56
CA ALA A 20 -12.08 -15.92 -1.04
C ALA A 20 -12.59 -14.92 -2.10
N ALA A 21 -11.72 -14.52 -3.04
CA ALA A 21 -12.07 -13.61 -4.11
C ALA A 21 -12.65 -14.30 -5.36
N GLY A 22 -12.66 -15.64 -5.43
CA GLY A 22 -13.02 -16.39 -6.64
C GLY A 22 -12.09 -16.10 -7.83
N MET A 23 -10.82 -15.81 -7.54
CA MET A 23 -9.80 -15.44 -8.53
C MET A 23 -8.68 -16.49 -8.59
N THR A 24 -7.86 -16.45 -9.63
CA THR A 24 -6.59 -17.19 -9.63
C THR A 24 -5.53 -16.44 -8.83
N GLU A 25 -4.54 -17.16 -8.30
CA GLU A 25 -3.41 -16.54 -7.59
C GLU A 25 -2.69 -15.47 -8.43
N GLY A 26 -2.52 -15.73 -9.73
CA GLY A 26 -1.94 -14.76 -10.67
C GLY A 26 -2.77 -13.49 -10.78
N ALA A 27 -4.09 -13.61 -10.85
CA ALA A 27 -4.99 -12.46 -10.90
C ALA A 27 -4.99 -11.66 -9.58
N VAL A 28 -4.88 -12.34 -8.43
CA VAL A 28 -4.70 -11.69 -7.11
C VAL A 28 -3.40 -10.88 -7.06
N ARG A 29 -2.28 -11.44 -7.53
CA ARG A 29 -0.99 -10.73 -7.56
C ARG A 29 -1.06 -9.47 -8.41
N VAL A 30 -1.71 -9.54 -9.58
CA VAL A 30 -1.94 -8.37 -10.45
C VAL A 30 -2.84 -7.34 -9.77
N ALA A 31 -3.95 -7.77 -9.17
CA ALA A 31 -4.88 -6.90 -8.45
C ALA A 31 -4.18 -6.19 -7.28
N ALA A 32 -3.38 -6.91 -6.50
CA ALA A 32 -2.63 -6.36 -5.38
C ALA A 32 -1.58 -5.33 -5.84
N THR A 33 -0.86 -5.58 -6.92
CA THR A 33 0.08 -4.61 -7.50
C THR A 33 -0.62 -3.32 -7.92
N ARG A 34 -1.77 -3.44 -8.59
CA ARG A 34 -2.60 -2.29 -8.99
C ARG A 34 -3.12 -1.52 -7.77
N LEU A 35 -3.59 -2.23 -6.74
CA LEU A 35 -4.08 -1.63 -5.50
C LEU A 35 -2.97 -0.88 -4.77
N ARG A 36 -1.77 -1.47 -4.65
CA ARG A 36 -0.60 -0.81 -4.04
C ARG A 36 -0.22 0.46 -4.77
N LYS A 37 -0.24 0.45 -6.11
CA LYS A 37 0.03 1.65 -6.91
C LYS A 37 -0.97 2.76 -6.60
N ARG A 38 -2.27 2.46 -6.70
CA ARG A 38 -3.35 3.42 -6.39
C ARG A 38 -3.30 3.93 -4.97
N TYR A 39 -2.99 3.06 -4.01
CA TYR A 39 -2.82 3.45 -2.61
C TYR A 39 -1.69 4.46 -2.44
N ARG A 40 -0.52 4.22 -3.05
CA ARG A 40 0.61 5.16 -2.98
C ARG A 40 0.29 6.51 -3.61
N GLU A 41 -0.43 6.51 -4.74
CA GLU A 41 -0.86 7.74 -5.42
C GLU A 41 -1.84 8.54 -4.54
N ALA A 42 -2.86 7.88 -3.98
CA ALA A 42 -3.82 8.51 -3.09
C ALA A 42 -3.17 9.04 -1.81
N LEU A 43 -2.27 8.25 -1.19
CA LEU A 43 -1.54 8.67 0.00
C LEU A 43 -0.67 9.91 -0.27
N ARG A 44 0.05 9.93 -1.40
CA ARG A 44 0.85 11.09 -1.82
C ARG A 44 -0.01 12.33 -2.04
N ALA A 45 -1.19 12.18 -2.65
CA ALA A 45 -2.11 13.29 -2.86
C ALA A 45 -2.58 13.86 -1.51
N LEU A 46 -3.00 12.99 -0.57
CA LEU A 46 -3.45 13.43 0.75
C LEU A 46 -2.36 14.13 1.55
N ILE A 47 -1.12 13.63 1.48
CA ILE A 47 0.01 14.24 2.20
C ILE A 47 0.40 15.59 1.58
N ARG A 48 0.32 15.72 0.26
CA ARG A 48 0.57 16.99 -0.44
C ARG A 48 -0.31 18.12 0.09
N ASP A 49 -1.56 17.82 0.41
CA ASP A 49 -2.51 18.80 0.94
C ASP A 49 -2.23 19.18 2.42
N THR A 50 -1.29 18.49 3.08
CA THR A 50 -0.93 18.72 4.49
C THR A 50 0.44 19.34 4.72
N VAL A 51 1.34 19.26 3.73
CA VAL A 51 2.69 19.79 3.82
C VAL A 51 2.76 21.23 3.31
N GLU A 52 3.72 22.00 3.81
CA GLU A 52 3.94 23.38 3.39
C GLU A 52 4.53 23.46 1.97
N HIS A 53 5.38 22.50 1.60
CA HIS A 53 5.99 22.42 0.28
C HIS A 53 5.86 21.02 -0.34
N ASP A 54 5.65 21.00 -1.65
CA ASP A 54 5.60 19.76 -2.46
C ASP A 54 6.86 18.89 -2.32
N SER A 55 8.01 19.48 -1.99
CA SER A 55 9.27 18.79 -1.73
C SER A 55 9.23 17.89 -0.48
N ASP A 56 8.31 18.18 0.44
CA ASP A 56 8.30 17.57 1.78
C ASP A 56 7.46 16.29 1.81
N VAL A 57 6.75 15.98 0.71
CA VAL A 57 5.86 14.82 0.61
C VAL A 57 6.59 13.50 0.90
N ASP A 58 7.77 13.30 0.33
CA ASP A 58 8.49 12.03 0.52
C ASP A 58 9.07 11.91 1.94
N SER A 59 9.49 13.01 2.58
CA SER A 59 9.91 13.02 3.99
C SER A 59 8.74 12.77 4.93
N GLU A 60 7.60 13.41 4.71
CA GLU A 60 6.40 13.22 5.52
C GLU A 60 5.87 11.79 5.42
N ILE A 61 5.94 11.16 4.22
CA ILE A 61 5.64 9.74 4.06
C ILE A 61 6.55 8.87 4.93
N ALA A 62 7.86 9.14 4.93
CA ALA A 62 8.81 8.37 5.72
C ALA A 62 8.55 8.52 7.22
N ASP A 63 8.26 9.74 7.68
CA ASP A 63 7.96 10.03 9.09
C ASP A 63 6.64 9.40 9.53
N LEU A 64 5.60 9.44 8.69
CA LEU A 64 4.33 8.76 8.90
C LEU A 64 4.54 7.25 9.10
N PHE A 65 5.31 6.59 8.22
CA PHE A 65 5.58 5.17 8.37
C PHE A 65 6.39 4.84 9.62
N ARG A 66 7.38 5.68 9.98
CA ARG A 66 8.14 5.55 11.22
C ARG A 66 7.21 5.65 12.44
N ALA A 67 6.30 6.62 12.47
CA ALA A 67 5.33 6.81 13.55
C ALA A 67 4.35 5.64 13.68
N LEU A 68 3.99 4.99 12.56
CA LEU A 68 3.11 3.82 12.52
C LEU A 68 3.83 2.50 12.85
N GLY A 69 5.13 2.54 13.20
CA GLY A 69 5.93 1.34 13.50
C GLY A 69 6.31 0.52 12.28
N GLY A 70 6.21 1.08 11.07
CA GLY A 70 6.81 0.53 9.86
C GLY A 70 8.31 0.78 9.90
N ARG A 71 9.11 -0.30 9.99
CA ARG A 71 10.54 -0.25 9.69
C ARG A 71 10.77 -0.23 8.19
#